data_AF-A0AA40D580-F1
#
_entry.id   AF-A0AA40D580-F1
#
_cell.length_a   1.000
_cell.length_b   1.000
_cell.length_c   1.000
_cell.angle_alpha   90.00
_cell.angle_beta   90.00
_cell.angle_gamma   90.00
#
_symmetry.space_group_name_H-M   'P 1'
#
loop_
_entity.id
_entity.type
_entity.pdbx_description
1 polymer ?
#
loop_
_entity_poly.entity_id
_entity_poly.type
_entity_poly.pdbx_seq_one_letter_code
_entity_poly.pdbx_strand_id
1 'polypeptide(L)'
;MSKYENQDIPAGVVRDNDYASRSGQSQIPVQKDEAPIEDPIDPATADTDEQLARDDKEAINEDNIVPGRTRGATKKAGTYAEPGDEEGIPGPEDGRSAIRQ
;
A
#
# COMPACT_ATOMS: atom_id res chain seq x y z
N MET A 1 -32.50 41.09 -19.00
CA MET A 1 -32.05 39.75 -19.42
C MET A 1 -30.54 39.79 -19.51
N SER A 2 -29.86 39.07 -18.62
CA SER A 2 -28.42 39.20 -18.39
C SER A 2 -27.60 38.57 -19.52
N LYS A 3 -26.59 39.30 -20.00
CA LYS A 3 -25.63 38.92 -21.06
C LYS A 3 -24.54 38.00 -20.52
N TYR A 4 -24.91 36.83 -20.04
CA TYR A 4 -23.93 35.75 -19.85
C TYR A 4 -24.27 34.70 -20.88
N GLU A 5 -23.69 34.89 -22.06
CA GLU A 5 -23.59 33.87 -23.08
C GLU A 5 -23.05 32.60 -22.43
N ASN A 6 -23.62 31.47 -22.84
CA ASN A 6 -23.05 30.14 -22.69
C ASN A 6 -21.61 30.17 -23.22
N GLN A 7 -20.68 30.49 -22.34
CA GLN A 7 -19.26 30.48 -22.63
C GLN A 7 -18.83 29.01 -22.59
N ASP A 8 -19.00 28.37 -23.74
CA ASP A 8 -18.28 27.19 -24.23
C ASP A 8 -17.75 26.31 -23.09
N ILE A 9 -18.66 25.66 -22.36
CA ILE A 9 -18.29 24.70 -21.32
C ILE A 9 -17.83 23.45 -22.08
N PRO A 10 -16.53 23.09 -22.05
CA PRO A 10 -16.05 21.95 -22.82
C PRO A 10 -16.77 20.69 -22.34
N ALA A 11 -17.54 20.07 -23.24
CA ALA A 11 -18.37 18.90 -22.94
C ALA A 11 -17.58 17.57 -22.85
N GLY A 12 -16.27 17.60 -22.57
CA GLY A 12 -15.44 16.40 -22.65
C GLY A 12 -14.19 16.49 -21.77
N VAL A 13 -14.12 15.56 -20.81
CA VAL A 13 -12.97 15.15 -19.97
C VAL A 13 -12.00 16.29 -19.59
N VAL A 14 -12.16 16.83 -18.38
CA VAL A 14 -11.16 17.72 -17.75
C VAL A 14 -9.88 16.90 -17.55
N ARG A 15 -8.81 17.27 -18.25
CA ARG A 15 -7.47 16.70 -18.13
C ARG A 15 -6.54 17.78 -17.64
N ASP A 16 -5.81 17.53 -16.56
CA ASP A 16 -4.80 18.43 -16.02
C ASP A 16 -3.53 17.61 -15.75
N ASN A 17 -2.39 18.03 -16.27
CA ASN A 17 -1.11 17.37 -16.03
C ASN A 17 -0.05 18.35 -15.53
N ASP A 18 -0.45 19.55 -15.12
CA ASP A 18 0.49 20.59 -14.65
C ASP A 18 1.22 20.15 -13.37
N TYR A 19 0.65 19.19 -12.64
CA TYR A 19 1.28 18.53 -11.49
C TYR A 19 2.36 17.51 -11.87
N ALA A 20 2.35 16.95 -13.09
CA ALA A 20 3.24 15.87 -13.51
C ALA A 20 4.65 16.36 -13.90
N SER A 21 4.82 17.66 -14.13
CA SER A 21 6.12 18.27 -14.40
C SER A 21 6.31 19.57 -13.62
N ARG A 22 7.30 19.59 -12.71
CA ARG A 22 7.69 20.81 -12.00
C ARG A 22 9.12 21.19 -12.37
N SER A 23 9.30 22.33 -13.02
CA SER A 23 10.63 22.85 -13.37
C SER A 23 11.42 23.23 -12.11
N GLY A 24 12.66 22.74 -11.98
CA GLY A 24 13.60 23.19 -10.94
C GLY A 24 13.60 22.39 -9.62
N GLN A 25 12.90 21.26 -9.55
CA GLN A 25 12.96 20.32 -8.42
C GLN A 25 13.34 18.92 -8.91
N SER A 26 13.83 18.06 -8.00
CA SER A 26 14.09 16.65 -8.27
C SER A 26 12.87 16.00 -8.92
N GLN A 27 13.06 15.28 -10.03
CA GLN A 27 11.99 14.68 -10.79
C GLN A 27 11.35 13.53 -9.98
N ILE A 28 10.27 13.84 -9.26
CA ILE A 28 9.41 12.85 -8.63
C ILE A 28 8.52 12.26 -9.74
N PRO A 29 8.53 10.94 -9.98
CA PRO A 29 7.70 10.32 -10.99
C PRO A 29 6.24 10.35 -10.52
N VAL A 30 5.44 11.25 -11.08
CA VAL A 30 3.99 11.31 -10.87
C VAL A 30 3.30 10.81 -12.14
N GLN A 31 2.27 9.98 -11.98
CA GLN A 31 1.49 9.46 -13.09
C GLN A 31 0.55 10.55 -13.63
N LYS A 32 0.45 10.64 -14.96
CA LYS A 32 -0.46 11.54 -15.66
C LYS A 32 -1.90 11.02 -15.60
N ASP A 33 -2.86 11.91 -15.78
CA ASP A 33 -4.30 11.56 -15.82
C ASP A 33 -4.60 10.47 -16.87
N GLU A 34 -3.91 10.51 -18.01
CA GLU A 34 -4.12 9.58 -19.12
C GLU A 34 -3.14 8.40 -19.12
N ALA A 35 -2.32 8.28 -18.08
CA ALA A 35 -1.44 7.13 -17.95
C ALA A 35 -2.31 5.86 -17.88
N PRO A 36 -2.07 4.86 -18.76
CA PRO A 36 -2.78 3.60 -18.66
C PRO A 36 -2.47 2.96 -17.31
N ILE A 37 -3.53 2.63 -16.59
CA ILE A 37 -3.44 1.90 -15.33
C ILE A 37 -3.65 0.43 -15.68
N GLU A 38 -2.71 -0.41 -15.25
CA GLU A 38 -2.86 -1.85 -15.35
C GLU A 38 -3.97 -2.28 -14.37
N ASP A 39 -5.11 -2.70 -14.93
CA ASP A 39 -6.17 -3.31 -14.15
C ASP A 39 -5.92 -4.82 -14.08
N PRO A 40 -5.67 -5.40 -12.89
CA PRO A 40 -5.51 -6.84 -12.75
C PRO A 40 -6.81 -7.61 -13.04
N ILE A 41 -7.95 -6.92 -13.15
CA ILE A 41 -9.26 -7.50 -13.41
C ILE A 41 -9.51 -7.55 -14.92
N ASP A 42 -9.72 -8.76 -15.45
CA ASP A 42 -10.16 -8.94 -16.83
C ASP A 42 -11.68 -8.69 -16.94
N PRO A 43 -12.15 -7.62 -17.60
CA PRO A 43 -13.55 -7.27 -17.65
C PRO A 43 -14.42 -8.32 -18.38
N ALA A 44 -13.81 -9.17 -19.23
CA ALA A 44 -14.54 -10.22 -19.93
C ALA A 44 -14.90 -11.39 -19.00
N THR A 45 -14.16 -11.57 -17.91
CA THR A 45 -14.35 -12.67 -16.95
C THR A 45 -14.75 -12.20 -15.56
N ALA A 46 -14.70 -10.90 -15.29
CA ALA A 46 -15.02 -10.33 -13.98
C ALA A 46 -16.49 -10.48 -13.57
N ASP A 47 -17.42 -10.40 -14.54
CA ASP A 47 -18.88 -10.45 -14.31
C ASP A 47 -19.47 -11.77 -14.83
N THR A 48 -18.86 -12.90 -14.48
CA THR A 48 -19.37 -14.23 -14.83
C THR A 48 -19.81 -15.02 -13.60
N ASP A 49 -20.78 -15.91 -13.80
CA ASP A 49 -21.25 -16.81 -12.75
C ASP A 49 -20.11 -17.69 -12.19
N GLU A 50 -19.08 -18.01 -12.99
CA GLU A 50 -17.92 -18.76 -12.50
C GLU A 50 -17.01 -17.95 -11.57
N GLN A 51 -16.96 -16.62 -11.69
CA GLN A 51 -16.29 -15.77 -10.70
C GLN A 51 -17.06 -15.77 -9.39
N LEU A 52 -18.37 -15.50 -9.41
CA LEU A 52 -19.20 -15.47 -8.21
C LEU A 52 -19.10 -16.80 -7.42
N ALA A 53 -19.15 -17.93 -8.12
CA ALA A 53 -19.04 -19.25 -7.48
C ALA A 53 -17.66 -19.55 -6.88
N ARG A 54 -16.59 -18.90 -7.38
CA ARG A 54 -15.25 -18.99 -6.78
C ARG A 54 -15.16 -18.07 -5.56
N ASP A 55 -15.62 -16.85 -5.69
CA ASP A 55 -15.65 -15.86 -4.61
C ASP A 55 -16.42 -16.41 -3.39
N ASP A 56 -17.59 -17.03 -3.61
CA ASP A 56 -18.38 -17.65 -2.54
C ASP A 56 -17.61 -18.77 -1.81
N LYS A 57 -16.83 -19.57 -2.55
CA LYS A 57 -16.01 -20.64 -1.97
C LYS A 57 -14.82 -20.09 -1.20
N GLU A 58 -14.17 -19.07 -1.73
CA GLU A 58 -13.02 -18.43 -1.09
C GLU A 58 -13.43 -17.67 0.17
N ALA A 59 -14.58 -16.98 0.14
CA ALA A 59 -15.10 -16.21 1.27
C ALA A 59 -15.44 -17.11 2.49
N ILE A 60 -15.89 -18.33 2.23
CA ILE A 60 -16.25 -19.31 3.27
C ILE A 60 -15.08 -20.24 3.62
N ASN A 61 -13.91 -20.07 2.98
CA ASN A 61 -12.77 -20.95 3.22
C ASN A 61 -12.22 -20.82 4.66
N GLU A 62 -12.55 -21.81 5.48
CA GLU A 62 -12.12 -21.87 6.88
C GLU A 62 -10.60 -22.08 7.05
N ASP A 63 -9.87 -22.56 6.04
CA ASP A 63 -8.42 -22.75 6.09
C ASP A 63 -7.66 -21.41 6.26
N ASN A 64 -8.26 -20.31 5.78
CA ASN A 64 -7.73 -18.96 5.93
C ASN A 64 -8.14 -18.29 7.26
N ILE A 65 -8.95 -18.96 8.09
CA ILE A 65 -9.46 -18.42 9.35
C ILE A 65 -8.56 -18.88 10.49
N VAL A 66 -8.07 -17.91 11.29
CA VAL A 66 -7.38 -18.24 12.55
C VAL A 66 -8.40 -18.83 13.53
N PRO A 67 -8.22 -20.07 14.01
CA PRO A 67 -9.21 -20.71 14.87
C PRO A 67 -9.25 -20.04 16.26
N GLY A 68 -10.46 -19.73 16.72
CA GLY A 68 -10.72 -19.24 18.08
C GLY A 68 -10.49 -17.73 18.28
N ARG A 69 -10.37 -17.31 19.55
CA ARG A 69 -10.21 -15.89 19.92
C ARG A 69 -8.73 -15.51 19.86
N THR A 70 -8.37 -14.55 19.02
CA THR A 70 -7.00 -14.00 18.94
C THR A 70 -6.68 -12.98 20.05
N ARG A 71 -7.67 -12.57 20.85
CA ARG A 71 -7.47 -11.63 21.95
C ARG A 71 -6.61 -12.28 23.04
N GLY A 72 -5.39 -11.78 23.20
CA GLY A 72 -4.41 -12.33 24.14
C GLY A 72 -3.49 -13.39 23.53
N ALA A 73 -3.60 -13.68 22.22
CA ALA A 73 -2.62 -14.47 21.48
C ALA A 73 -1.32 -13.65 21.33
N THR A 74 -0.55 -13.58 22.40
CA THR A 74 0.79 -12.99 22.41
C THR A 74 1.84 -14.07 22.19
N LYS A 75 3.05 -13.67 21.82
CA LYS A 75 4.20 -14.58 21.77
C LYS A 75 4.46 -15.15 23.18
N LYS A 76 5.16 -16.28 23.26
CA LYS A 76 5.53 -16.89 24.56
C LYS A 76 6.19 -15.85 25.46
N ALA A 77 5.92 -15.90 26.77
CA ALA A 77 6.59 -15.03 27.73
C ALA A 77 8.12 -15.09 27.52
N GLY A 78 8.77 -13.92 27.51
CA GLY A 78 10.19 -13.79 27.20
C GLY A 78 10.54 -13.62 25.72
N THR A 79 9.56 -13.67 24.79
CA THR A 79 9.84 -13.38 23.35
C THR A 79 10.22 -11.91 23.14
N TYR A 80 9.65 -11.02 23.94
CA TYR A 80 9.98 -9.60 23.97
C TYR A 80 10.65 -9.29 25.30
N ALA A 81 11.81 -9.89 25.52
CA ALA A 81 12.68 -9.53 26.64
C ALA A 81 13.61 -8.39 26.19
N GLU A 82 13.78 -7.39 27.04
CA GLU A 82 14.85 -6.41 26.84
C GLU A 82 16.20 -7.13 26.97
N PRO A 83 17.17 -6.84 26.10
CA PRO A 83 18.51 -7.38 26.25
C PRO A 83 19.08 -6.95 27.60
N GLY A 84 19.78 -7.86 28.28
CA GLY A 84 20.49 -7.53 29.51
C GLY A 84 21.57 -6.46 29.29
N ASP A 85 22.02 -5.82 30.36
CA ASP A 85 23.03 -4.73 30.30
C ASP A 85 24.33 -5.12 29.57
N GLU A 86 24.64 -6.43 29.50
CA GLU A 86 25.82 -6.99 28.85
C GLU A 86 25.50 -7.71 27.53
N GLU A 87 24.22 -7.82 27.18
CA GLU A 87 23.77 -8.56 26.00
C GLU A 87 23.88 -7.69 24.74
N GLY A 88 24.71 -8.12 23.78
CA GLY A 88 24.99 -7.38 22.54
C GLY A 88 26.13 -6.37 22.64
N ILE A 89 26.79 -6.27 23.80
CA ILE A 89 28.03 -5.50 23.97
C ILE A 89 29.21 -6.49 23.85
N PRO A 90 30.25 -6.19 23.04
CA PRO A 90 31.46 -7.01 23.00
C PRO A 90 32.13 -7.04 24.38
N GLY A 91 32.77 -8.17 24.70
CA GLY A 91 33.33 -8.41 26.04
C GLY A 91 34.41 -7.38 26.41
N PRO A 92 34.71 -7.18 27.71
CA PRO A 92 35.73 -6.25 28.16
C PRO A 92 37.13 -6.56 27.58
N GLU A 93 37.37 -7.80 27.18
CA GLU A 93 38.57 -8.29 26.47
C GLU A 93 38.67 -7.84 25.01
N ASP A 94 37.56 -7.45 24.37
CA ASP A 94 37.53 -7.09 22.95
C ASP A 94 37.99 -5.65 22.68
N GLY A 95 38.01 -4.78 23.71
CA GLY A 95 38.64 -3.45 23.69
C GLY A 95 38.19 -2.47 22.59
N ARG A 96 37.10 -2.78 21.87
CA ARG A 96 36.63 -2.03 20.70
C ARG A 96 35.32 -1.34 21.01
N SER A 97 35.38 -0.04 21.30
CA SER A 97 34.21 0.83 21.31
C SER A 97 33.61 0.89 19.89
N ALA A 98 32.29 0.73 19.76
CA ALA A 98 31.58 0.86 18.48
C ALA A 98 31.52 2.34 18.06
N ILE A 99 32.64 2.89 17.58
CA ILE A 99 32.67 4.17 16.88
C ILE A 99 32.34 3.85 15.41
N ARG A 100 31.25 4.40 14.88
CA ARG A 100 31.01 4.40 13.42
C ARG A 100 32.17 5.14 12.74
N GLN A 101 32.83 4.47 11.79
CA GLN A 101 33.62 5.16 10.76
C GLN A 101 32.70 5.80 9.73
#